data_AF-A0A8J4UQR0-F1
#
_entry.id   AF-A0A8J4UQR0-F1
#
_cell.length_a   1.000
_cell.length_b   1.000
_cell.length_c   1.000
_cell.angle_alpha   90.00
_cell.angle_beta   90.00
_cell.angle_gamma   90.00
#
_symmetry.space_group_name_H-M   'P 1'
#
loop_
_entity.id
_entity.type
_entity.pdbx_description
1 polymer ?
#
loop_
_entity_poly.entity_id
_entity_poly.type
_entity_poly.pdbx_seq_one_letter_code
_entity_poly.pdbx_strand_id
1 'polypeptide(L)'
;LEMLYLGGNLISFIPRQLANLRCLRYLVLCDNCIQSIPPQLSRMHSLLSLSLHNNLLTFLPREILNLVHLQELSLRGNPLVVRFVKDLTYDPPSLLELAGRTIKSRNLPYHLSDLPGNLCNYLDSASKCPNPKCA
;
A
#
# COMPACT_ATOMS: atom_id res chain seq x y z
N LEU A 1 5.89 21.54 -11.38
CA LEU A 1 5.84 21.42 -9.91
C LEU A 1 6.32 20.01 -9.55
N GLU A 2 7.42 19.91 -8.80
CA GLU A 2 8.02 18.62 -8.42
C GLU A 2 7.77 18.24 -6.95
N MET A 3 7.60 19.23 -6.07
CA MET A 3 7.35 19.03 -4.65
C MET A 3 6.12 19.80 -4.22
N LEU A 4 5.27 19.19 -3.40
CA LEU A 4 4.10 19.83 -2.81
C LEU A 4 4.03 19.47 -1.32
N TYR A 5 4.15 20.51 -0.48
CA TYR A 5 4.06 20.40 0.97
C TYR A 5 2.73 20.98 1.45
N LEU A 6 1.92 20.12 2.08
CA LEU A 6 0.61 20.43 2.64
C LEU A 6 0.43 19.82 4.04
N GLY A 7 1.55 19.44 4.69
CA GLY A 7 1.52 18.87 6.04
C GLY A 7 1.09 19.88 7.11
N GLY A 8 0.51 19.39 8.21
CA GLY A 8 0.13 20.23 9.35
C GLY A 8 -1.08 21.14 9.10
N ASN A 9 -2.02 20.69 8.26
CA ASN A 9 -3.24 21.43 7.92
C ASN A 9 -4.48 20.69 8.41
N LEU A 10 -5.67 21.17 8.05
CA LEU A 10 -6.96 20.55 8.35
C LEU A 10 -7.58 19.87 7.12
N ILE A 11 -6.74 19.37 6.20
CA ILE A 11 -7.21 18.75 4.96
C ILE A 11 -7.91 17.43 5.31
N SER A 12 -9.19 17.33 4.97
CA SER A 12 -10.01 16.14 5.21
C SER A 12 -10.15 15.24 3.98
N PHE A 13 -9.94 15.78 2.78
CA PHE A 13 -10.04 15.04 1.52
C PHE A 13 -8.98 15.50 0.52
N ILE A 14 -8.51 14.56 -0.30
CA ILE A 14 -7.61 14.85 -1.41
C ILE A 14 -8.46 15.01 -2.69
N PRO A 15 -8.42 16.15 -3.38
CA PRO A 15 -9.16 16.34 -4.62
C PRO A 15 -8.59 15.44 -5.72
N ARG A 16 -9.45 14.80 -6.51
CA ARG A 16 -9.04 13.94 -7.65
C ARG A 16 -8.16 14.69 -8.67
N GLN A 17 -8.30 16.01 -8.74
CA GLN A 17 -7.54 16.89 -9.63
C GLN A 17 -6.06 16.97 -9.25
N LEU A 18 -5.68 16.61 -8.02
CA LEU A 18 -4.28 16.52 -7.60
C LEU A 18 -3.50 15.53 -8.48
N ALA A 19 -4.16 14.49 -8.98
CA ALA A 19 -3.60 13.51 -9.90
C ALA A 19 -3.16 14.09 -11.26
N ASN A 20 -3.56 15.33 -11.59
CA ASN A 20 -3.13 15.99 -12.83
C ASN A 20 -1.69 16.52 -12.74
N LEU A 21 -1.09 16.55 -11.55
CA LEU A 21 0.29 16.97 -11.34
C LEU A 21 1.28 15.85 -11.73
N ARG A 22 1.38 15.55 -13.03
CA ARG A 22 2.16 14.41 -13.56
C ARG A 22 3.66 14.46 -13.27
N CYS A 23 4.21 15.65 -13.04
CA CYS A 23 5.64 15.84 -12.74
C CYS A 23 5.94 15.87 -11.23
N LEU A 24 4.92 15.68 -10.37
CA LEU A 24 5.14 15.70 -8.93
C LEU A 24 5.89 14.45 -8.49
N ARG A 25 6.98 14.65 -7.75
CA ARG A 25 7.87 13.61 -7.22
C ARG A 25 7.71 13.43 -5.71
N TYR A 26 7.39 14.50 -4.99
CA TYR A 26 7.26 14.48 -3.54
C TYR A 26 5.93 15.11 -3.12
N LEU A 27 5.10 14.34 -2.41
CA LEU A 27 3.82 14.79 -1.88
C LEU A 27 3.78 14.59 -0.37
N VAL A 28 3.75 15.70 0.37
CA VAL A 28 3.70 15.69 1.84
C VAL A 28 2.33 16.15 2.31
N LEU A 29 1.59 15.22 2.90
CA LEU A 29 0.22 15.38 3.42
C LEU A 29 0.12 14.91 4.89
N CYS A 30 1.24 14.87 5.60
CA CYS A 30 1.26 14.43 6.98
C CYS A 30 0.51 15.37 7.92
N ASP A 31 0.12 14.87 9.10
CA ASP A 31 -0.50 15.70 10.15
C ASP A 31 -1.74 16.45 9.63
N ASN A 32 -2.69 15.70 9.08
CA ASN A 32 -3.94 16.19 8.49
C ASN A 32 -5.11 15.29 8.94
N CYS A 33 -6.31 15.52 8.40
CA CYS A 33 -7.54 14.78 8.72
C CYS A 33 -8.01 13.86 7.58
N ILE A 34 -7.10 13.38 6.73
CA ILE A 34 -7.44 12.65 5.50
C ILE A 34 -7.97 11.26 5.85
N GLN A 35 -9.17 10.93 5.37
CA GLN A 35 -9.85 9.65 5.65
C GLN A 35 -9.67 8.60 4.56
N SER A 36 -9.46 9.04 3.31
CA SER A 36 -9.28 8.16 2.16
C SER A 36 -8.39 8.79 1.10
N ILE A 37 -7.75 7.94 0.29
CA ILE A 37 -6.99 8.36 -0.87
C ILE A 37 -7.84 8.11 -2.12
N PRO A 38 -7.99 9.10 -3.03
CA PRO A 38 -8.70 8.89 -4.28
C PRO A 38 -7.92 7.91 -5.18
N PRO A 39 -8.59 6.92 -5.82
CA PRO A 39 -7.95 6.00 -6.76
C PRO A 39 -7.18 6.70 -7.87
N GLN A 40 -7.61 7.90 -8.25
CA GLN A 40 -6.98 8.70 -9.30
C GLN A 40 -5.54 9.11 -8.96
N LEU A 41 -5.15 9.13 -7.67
CA LEU A 41 -3.77 9.43 -7.27
C LEU A 41 -2.76 8.49 -7.93
N SER A 42 -3.18 7.27 -8.27
CA SER A 42 -2.40 6.27 -9.01
C SER A 42 -1.86 6.73 -10.37
N ARG A 43 -2.42 7.80 -10.94
CA ARG A 43 -1.98 8.38 -12.23
C ARG A 43 -0.69 9.20 -12.11
N MET A 44 -0.21 9.45 -10.89
CA MET A 44 0.99 10.21 -10.60
C MET A 44 2.24 9.31 -10.70
N HIS A 45 2.54 8.85 -11.92
CA HIS A 45 3.62 7.88 -12.16
C HIS A 45 5.03 8.37 -11.80
N SER A 46 5.24 9.69 -11.68
CA SER A 46 6.53 10.28 -11.31
C SER A 46 6.74 10.39 -9.79
N LEU A 47 5.74 9.99 -8.98
CA LEU A 47 5.79 10.15 -7.53
C LEU A 47 6.80 9.15 -6.93
N LEU A 48 7.77 9.70 -6.19
CA LEU A 48 8.85 8.95 -5.52
C LEU A 48 8.59 8.81 -4.02
N SER A 49 8.03 9.84 -3.39
CA SER A 49 7.76 9.84 -1.94
C SER A 49 6.37 10.39 -1.64
N LEU A 50 5.61 9.65 -0.82
CA LEU A 50 4.27 9.98 -0.36
C LEU A 50 4.21 9.91 1.17
N SER A 51 4.10 11.06 1.81
CA SER A 51 3.99 11.16 3.27
C SER A 51 2.55 11.40 3.70
N LEU A 52 1.95 10.41 4.37
CA LEU A 52 0.56 10.40 4.83
C LEU A 52 0.44 10.07 6.32
N HIS A 53 1.56 10.11 7.07
CA HIS A 53 1.53 9.81 8.49
C HIS A 53 0.66 10.80 9.27
N ASN A 54 0.13 10.34 10.42
CA ASN A 54 -0.77 11.11 11.29
C ASN A 54 -2.00 11.65 10.52
N ASN A 55 -2.75 10.72 9.94
CA ASN A 55 -4.04 10.96 9.27
C ASN A 55 -5.08 9.95 9.78
N LEU A 56 -6.25 9.92 9.15
CA LEU A 56 -7.39 9.07 9.55
C LEU A 56 -7.64 7.93 8.56
N LEU A 57 -6.63 7.52 7.78
CA LEU A 57 -6.77 6.49 6.77
C LEU A 57 -7.08 5.12 7.39
N THR A 58 -8.14 4.47 6.91
CA THR A 58 -8.56 3.13 7.35
C THR A 58 -8.21 2.02 6.36
N PHE A 59 -7.93 2.39 5.10
CA PHE A 59 -7.47 1.50 4.04
C PHE A 59 -6.69 2.32 3.00
N LEU A 60 -6.00 1.62 2.10
CA LEU A 60 -5.47 2.19 0.87
C LEU A 60 -6.23 1.62 -0.33
N PRO A 61 -6.52 2.41 -1.37
CA PRO A 61 -7.08 1.90 -2.61
C PRO A 61 -6.10 0.93 -3.29
N ARG A 62 -6.60 -0.10 -3.97
CA ARG A 62 -5.75 -1.10 -4.66
C ARG A 62 -4.86 -0.44 -5.73
N GLU A 63 -5.34 0.63 -6.33
CA GLU A 63 -4.67 1.42 -7.34
C GLU A 63 -3.39 2.09 -6.83
N ILE A 64 -3.17 2.16 -5.50
CA ILE A 64 -1.89 2.63 -4.95
C ILE A 64 -0.71 1.79 -5.47
N LEU A 65 -0.95 0.53 -5.83
CA LEU A 65 0.04 -0.38 -6.42
C LEU A 65 0.51 0.06 -7.82
N ASN A 66 -0.21 0.95 -8.50
CA ASN A 66 0.17 1.47 -9.80
C ASN A 66 1.19 2.62 -9.71
N LEU A 67 1.53 3.07 -8.49
CA LEU A 67 2.62 4.01 -8.25
C LEU A 67 3.97 3.29 -8.32
N VAL A 68 4.32 2.80 -9.53
CA VAL A 68 5.46 1.89 -9.76
C VAL A 68 6.83 2.49 -9.43
N HIS A 69 6.95 3.82 -9.36
CA HIS A 69 8.20 4.51 -8.99
C HIS A 69 8.23 4.97 -7.53
N LEU A 70 7.20 4.65 -6.73
CA LEU A 70 7.15 5.05 -5.33
C LEU A 70 8.20 4.27 -4.53
N GLN A 71 9.13 5.01 -3.94
CA GLN A 71 10.21 4.48 -3.13
C GLN A 71 9.89 4.58 -1.64
N GLU A 72 9.13 5.60 -1.25
CA GLU A 72 8.79 5.89 0.15
C GLU A 72 7.29 6.12 0.32
N LEU A 73 6.69 5.36 1.26
CA LEU A 73 5.30 5.52 1.66
C LEU A 73 5.20 5.53 3.18
N SER A 74 4.89 6.68 3.78
CA SER A 74 4.74 6.80 5.23
C SER A 74 3.28 6.82 5.65
N LEU A 75 2.85 5.80 6.40
CA LEU A 75 1.45 5.61 6.86
C LEU A 75 1.32 5.57 8.38
N ARG A 76 2.40 5.76 9.13
CA ARG A 76 2.41 5.70 10.60
C ARG A 76 1.33 6.62 11.18
N GLY A 77 0.71 6.22 12.29
CA GLY A 77 -0.30 7.06 12.95
C GLY A 77 -1.63 7.12 12.20
N ASN A 78 -1.87 6.22 11.25
CA ASN A 78 -3.19 6.00 10.66
C ASN A 78 -3.88 4.79 11.29
N PRO A 79 -5.22 4.80 11.40
CA PRO A 79 -6.03 3.65 11.84
C PRO A 79 -5.72 2.34 11.11
N LEU A 80 -5.39 2.38 9.81
CA LEU A 80 -5.05 1.17 9.04
C LEU A 80 -3.81 0.45 9.57
N VAL A 81 -2.82 1.20 10.09
CA VAL A 81 -1.61 0.62 10.69
C VAL A 81 -1.91 0.12 12.09
N VAL A 82 -2.69 0.88 12.87
CA VAL A 82 -3.03 0.50 14.25
C VAL A 82 -3.93 -0.73 14.30
N ARG A 83 -4.91 -0.85 13.40
CA ARG A 83 -5.76 -2.04 13.29
C ARG A 83 -4.97 -3.25 12.86
N PHE A 84 -4.06 -3.09 11.89
CA PHE A 84 -3.14 -4.17 11.52
C PHE A 84 -2.39 -4.71 12.75
N VAL A 85 -1.93 -3.83 13.64
CA VAL A 85 -1.17 -4.23 14.85
C VAL A 85 -2.06 -4.69 16.01
N LYS A 86 -3.29 -4.18 16.15
CA LYS A 86 -4.22 -4.59 17.22
C LYS A 86 -4.93 -5.91 16.93
N ASP A 87 -5.26 -6.15 15.66
CA ASP A 87 -5.89 -7.40 15.19
C ASP A 87 -4.85 -8.48 14.91
N LEU A 88 -3.55 -8.15 15.03
CA LEU A 88 -2.47 -9.10 15.22
C LEU A 88 -2.60 -9.75 16.61
N THR A 89 -3.59 -10.63 16.77
CA THR A 89 -3.41 -11.80 17.62
C THR A 89 -2.10 -12.46 17.21
N TYR A 90 -1.30 -12.91 18.18
CA TYR A 90 -0.02 -13.55 17.93
C TYR A 90 -0.26 -14.90 17.23
N ASP A 91 -0.52 -14.84 15.93
CA ASP A 91 -0.74 -15.98 15.05
C ASP A 91 0.49 -16.05 14.13
N PRO A 92 1.49 -16.87 14.48
CA PRO A 92 2.70 -16.95 13.70
C PRO A 92 2.37 -17.41 12.28
N PRO A 93 3.06 -16.86 11.25
CA PRO A 93 2.81 -17.25 9.88
C PRO A 93 2.99 -18.76 9.72
N SER A 94 2.00 -19.40 9.09
CA SER A 94 2.07 -20.83 8.81
C SER A 94 3.28 -21.17 7.94
N LEU A 95 3.73 -22.43 7.96
CA LEU A 95 4.78 -22.91 7.06
C LEU A 95 4.44 -22.65 5.58
N LEU A 96 3.15 -22.71 5.22
CA LEU A 96 2.66 -22.39 3.87
C LEU A 96 2.93 -20.94 3.50
N GLU A 97 2.63 -20.01 4.40
CA GLU A 97 2.90 -18.58 4.21
C GLU A 97 4.40 -18.29 4.14
N LEU A 98 5.19 -18.88 5.04
CA LEU A 98 6.66 -18.72 5.03
C LEU A 98 7.29 -19.24 3.74
N ALA A 99 6.85 -20.41 3.25
CA ALA A 99 7.29 -20.95 1.97
C ALA A 99 6.93 -20.02 0.82
N GLY A 100 5.68 -19.54 0.77
CA GLY A 100 5.22 -18.63 -0.28
C GLY A 100 5.98 -17.29 -0.28
N ARG A 101 6.18 -16.70 0.90
CA ARG A 101 6.98 -15.48 1.09
C ARG A 101 8.42 -15.68 0.64
N THR A 102 9.03 -16.81 0.94
CA THR A 102 10.41 -17.10 0.55
C THR A 102 10.57 -17.14 -0.97
N ILE A 103 9.65 -17.83 -1.66
CA ILE A 103 9.65 -17.92 -3.13
C ILE A 103 9.49 -16.54 -3.77
N LYS A 104 8.53 -15.73 -3.31
CA LYS A 104 8.27 -14.40 -3.88
C LYS A 104 9.35 -13.38 -3.53
N SER A 105 9.77 -13.29 -2.26
CA SER A 105 10.76 -12.29 -1.81
C SER A 105 12.14 -12.50 -2.43
N ARG A 106 12.53 -13.76 -2.67
CA ARG A 106 13.80 -14.10 -3.33
C ARG A 106 13.69 -14.27 -4.84
N ASN A 107 12.50 -14.02 -5.40
CA ASN A 107 12.21 -14.17 -6.83
C ASN A 107 12.66 -15.53 -7.40
N LEU A 108 12.38 -16.62 -6.67
CA LEU A 108 12.81 -17.96 -7.05
C LEU A 108 11.98 -18.47 -8.23
N PRO A 109 12.61 -18.95 -9.31
CA PRO A 109 11.90 -19.62 -10.38
C PRO A 109 11.37 -20.97 -9.88
N TYR A 110 10.13 -21.30 -10.25
CA TYR A 110 9.50 -22.59 -9.94
C TYR A 110 8.54 -23.00 -11.06
N HIS A 111 8.35 -24.30 -11.24
CA HIS A 111 7.30 -24.88 -12.05
C HIS A 111 6.18 -25.47 -11.17
N LEU A 112 4.98 -25.65 -11.73
CA LEU A 112 3.83 -26.21 -10.99
C LEU A 112 4.08 -27.65 -10.49
N SER A 113 5.03 -28.36 -11.12
CA SER A 113 5.49 -29.68 -10.71
C SER A 113 6.44 -29.67 -9.51
N ASP A 114 7.09 -28.53 -9.25
CA ASP A 114 8.19 -28.45 -8.28
C ASP A 114 7.68 -28.18 -6.87
N LEU A 115 6.43 -27.72 -6.76
CA LEU A 115 5.82 -27.29 -5.51
C LEU A 115 4.55 -28.08 -5.20
N PRO A 116 4.23 -28.27 -3.91
CA PRO A 116 2.94 -28.81 -3.48
C PRO A 116 1.77 -27.97 -4.02
N GLY A 117 0.68 -28.61 -4.44
CA GLY A 117 -0.47 -27.91 -5.05
C GLY A 117 -1.12 -26.86 -4.15
N ASN A 118 -1.13 -27.05 -2.82
CA ASN A 118 -1.60 -26.03 -1.87
C ASN A 118 -0.70 -24.78 -1.84
N LEU A 119 0.61 -24.93 -2.04
CA LEU A 119 1.55 -23.83 -2.16
C LEU A 119 1.41 -23.11 -3.49
N CYS A 120 1.18 -23.82 -4.60
CA CYS A 120 0.83 -23.21 -5.88
C CYS A 120 -0.43 -22.34 -5.76
N ASN A 121 -1.51 -22.92 -5.21
CA ASN A 121 -2.76 -22.18 -4.97
C ASN A 121 -2.54 -20.96 -4.06
N TYR A 122 -1.71 -21.08 -3.03
CA TYR A 122 -1.34 -19.97 -2.15
C TYR A 122 -0.56 -18.88 -2.90
N LEU A 123 0.43 -19.25 -3.71
CA LEU A 123 1.22 -18.31 -4.52
C LEU A 123 0.38 -17.59 -5.58
N ASP A 124 -0.63 -18.24 -6.13
CA ASP A 124 -1.59 -17.64 -7.06
C ASP A 124 -2.55 -16.69 -6.33
N SER A 125 -2.89 -17.01 -5.07
CA SER A 125 -3.73 -16.15 -4.23
C SER A 125 -3.06 -14.82 -3.86
N ALA A 126 -1.72 -14.71 -3.92
CA ALA A 126 -0.97 -13.50 -3.59
C ALA A 126 -1.28 -12.30 -4.51
N SER A 127 -1.98 -12.53 -5.63
CA SER A 127 -2.51 -11.47 -6.49
C SER A 127 -3.79 -10.81 -5.93
N LYS A 128 -4.32 -11.32 -4.81
CA LYS A 128 -5.51 -10.84 -4.11
C LYS A 128 -5.11 -10.23 -2.77
N CYS A 129 -5.56 -9.01 -2.52
CA CYS A 129 -5.28 -8.27 -1.30
C CYS A 129 -5.74 -9.10 -0.08
N PRO A 130 -4.89 -9.32 0.94
CA PRO A 130 -5.25 -10.10 2.13
C PRO A 130 -6.27 -9.39 3.03
N ASN A 131 -6.54 -8.10 2.80
CA ASN A 131 -7.62 -7.37 3.47
C ASN A 131 -8.97 -7.66 2.76
N PRO A 132 -9.97 -8.25 3.45
CA PRO A 132 -11.28 -8.57 2.87
C PRO A 132 -12.06 -7.34 2.35
N LYS A 133 -11.63 -6.12 2.72
CA LYS A 133 -12.24 -4.86 2.28
C LYS A 133 -11.62 -4.26 1.02
N CYS A 134 -10.56 -4.87 0.50
CA CYS A 134 -10.04 -4.59 -0.84
C CYS A 134 -10.97 -5.26 -1.87
N ALA A 135 -12.07 -4.60 -2.24
CA ALA A 135 -12.81 -4.96 -3.45
C ALA A 135 -12.04 -4.50 -4.70
#